data_AF-A0A7Y2H2R2-F1
#
_entry.id   AF-A0A7Y2H2R2-F1
#
_cell.length_a   1.000
_cell.length_b   1.000
_cell.length_c   1.000
_cell.angle_alpha   90.00
_cell.angle_beta   90.00
_cell.angle_gamma   90.00
#
_symmetry.space_group_name_H-M   'P 1'
#
loop_
_entity.id
_entity.type
_entity.pdbx_description
1 polymer ?
#
loop_
_entity_poly.entity_id
_entity_poly.type
_entity_poly.pdbx_seq_one_letter_code
_entity_poly.pdbx_strand_id
1 'polypeptide(L)'
;MNDLEGLKDYQQWRARKLYDKLRSNPQDVNALVQLAELWSFGENFDRSLEYAKLAMILDPDSRNARIVYAEVLIQSGRFNPTEGYLEILDKELSPCNLGWAFLERRDPASAIRVAEEAIASELQPTACFYCLWSKGLELQANDFIRRKQFSEGLALYELAAQKAKLAVAQRDLVEDELEDWNIYGEKQATRIEQLIERSLALSKKKD
;
A
#
# COMPACT_ATOMS: atom_id res chain seq x y z
N MET A 1 -17.77 29.46 6.22
CA MET A 1 -17.04 28.66 7.22
C MET A 1 -17.69 27.28 7.32
N ASN A 2 -17.58 26.47 6.26
CA ASN A 2 -17.87 25.03 6.29
C ASN A 2 -16.61 24.21 5.99
N ASP A 3 -15.42 24.82 6.14
CA ASP A 3 -14.14 24.25 5.70
C ASP A 3 -13.61 23.11 6.57
N LEU A 4 -14.42 22.57 7.48
CA LEU A 4 -14.10 21.45 8.35
C LEU A 4 -15.11 20.30 8.21
N GLU A 5 -16.07 20.45 7.31
CA GLU A 5 -17.06 19.44 6.99
C GLU A 5 -16.34 18.17 6.47
N GLY A 6 -16.65 17.02 7.07
CA GLY A 6 -15.95 15.75 6.83
C GLY A 6 -14.88 15.37 7.86
N LEU A 7 -14.49 16.27 8.77
CA LEU A 7 -13.56 15.96 9.87
C LEU A 7 -14.29 15.66 11.19
N LYS A 8 -13.81 14.66 11.94
CA LYS A 8 -14.27 14.35 13.31
C LYS A 8 -13.89 15.49 14.26
N ASP A 9 -14.61 15.65 15.38
CA ASP A 9 -14.43 16.77 16.31
C ASP A 9 -12.97 17.02 16.75
N TYR A 10 -12.23 15.96 17.07
CA TYR A 10 -10.82 16.07 17.45
C TYR A 10 -9.94 16.53 16.27
N GLN A 11 -10.27 16.12 15.04
CA GLN A 11 -9.60 16.54 13.82
C GLN A 11 -9.91 18.00 13.51
N GLN A 12 -11.14 18.46 13.76
CA GLN A 12 -11.52 19.86 13.57
C GLN A 12 -10.71 20.81 14.46
N TRP A 13 -10.46 20.44 15.72
CA TRP A 13 -9.60 21.23 16.61
C TRP A 13 -8.17 21.36 16.06
N ARG A 14 -7.60 20.24 15.60
CA ARG A 14 -6.24 20.21 15.01
C ARG A 14 -6.19 21.02 13.71
N ALA A 15 -7.21 20.90 12.86
CA ALA A 15 -7.32 21.67 11.63
C ALA A 15 -7.37 23.18 11.90
N ARG A 16 -8.16 23.64 12.90
CA ARG A 16 -8.22 25.05 13.29
C ARG A 16 -6.86 25.59 13.71
N LYS A 17 -6.12 24.84 14.55
CA LYS A 17 -4.74 25.18 14.94
C LYS A 17 -3.81 25.34 13.73
N LEU A 18 -3.90 24.43 12.76
CA LEU A 18 -3.10 24.48 11.53
C LEU A 18 -3.49 25.67 10.64
N TYR A 19 -4.79 25.95 10.50
CA TYR A 19 -5.26 27.12 9.76
C TYR A 19 -4.82 28.44 10.40
N ASP A 20 -4.86 28.56 11.72
CA ASP A 20 -4.34 29.74 12.41
C ASP A 20 -2.83 29.91 12.20
N LYS A 21 -2.08 28.80 12.15
CA LYS A 21 -0.66 28.80 11.79
C LYS A 21 -0.44 29.26 10.34
N LEU A 22 -1.28 28.84 9.40
CA LEU A 22 -1.22 29.29 8.01
C LEU A 22 -1.69 30.73 7.83
N ARG A 23 -2.53 31.27 8.70
CA ARG A 23 -2.87 32.71 8.68
C ARG A 23 -1.66 33.57 9.03
N SER A 24 -0.83 33.13 9.97
CA SER A 24 0.39 33.86 10.36
C SER A 24 1.57 33.55 9.44
N ASN A 25 1.64 32.35 8.88
CA ASN A 25 2.64 31.94 7.90
C ASN A 25 2.00 31.09 6.77
N PRO A 26 1.49 31.72 5.69
CA PRO A 26 0.79 31.01 4.61
C PRO A 26 1.63 30.00 3.84
N GLN A 27 2.96 30.08 3.95
CA GLN A 27 3.91 29.21 3.26
C GLN A 27 4.55 28.18 4.20
N ASP A 28 3.97 27.96 5.39
CA ASP A 28 4.47 26.96 6.33
C ASP A 28 4.24 25.54 5.77
N VAL A 29 5.26 25.00 5.10
CA VAL A 29 5.26 23.67 4.46
C VAL A 29 4.82 22.60 5.47
N ASN A 30 5.32 22.64 6.70
CA ASN A 30 4.95 21.66 7.73
C ASN A 30 3.47 21.73 8.13
N ALA A 31 2.86 22.92 8.14
CA ALA A 31 1.44 23.06 8.42
C ALA A 31 0.58 22.56 7.25
N LEU A 32 1.02 22.79 6.01
CA LEU A 32 0.37 22.27 4.79
C LEU A 32 0.43 20.74 4.73
N VAL A 33 1.58 20.14 5.01
CA VAL A 33 1.74 18.68 5.10
C VAL A 33 0.79 18.09 6.15
N GLN A 34 0.76 18.66 7.35
CA GLN A 34 -0.13 18.18 8.41
C GLN A 34 -1.62 18.36 8.07
N LEU A 35 -1.99 19.41 7.33
CA LEU A 35 -3.36 19.53 6.82
C LEU A 35 -3.66 18.43 5.79
N ALA A 36 -2.72 18.15 4.88
CA ALA A 36 -2.89 17.08 3.92
C ALA A 36 -3.12 15.72 4.61
N GLU A 37 -2.29 15.35 5.58
CA GLU A 37 -2.47 14.14 6.40
C GLU A 37 -3.85 14.11 7.07
N LEU A 38 -4.23 15.23 7.71
CA LEU A 38 -5.49 15.33 8.44
C LEU A 38 -6.71 15.15 7.53
N TRP A 39 -6.66 15.71 6.32
CA TRP A 39 -7.70 15.53 5.32
C TRP A 39 -7.72 14.11 4.74
N SER A 40 -6.56 13.45 4.64
CA SER A 40 -6.48 12.03 4.24
C SER A 40 -7.17 11.13 5.28
N PHE A 41 -6.93 11.37 6.57
CA PHE A 41 -7.62 10.64 7.66
C PHE A 41 -9.13 10.93 7.72
N GLY A 42 -9.57 12.06 7.16
CA GLY A 42 -10.99 12.37 6.96
C GLY A 42 -11.56 11.83 5.65
N GLU A 43 -10.79 11.01 4.90
CA GLU A 43 -11.11 10.47 3.58
C GLU A 43 -11.44 11.55 2.52
N ASN A 44 -11.13 12.81 2.80
CA ASN A 44 -11.26 13.90 1.85
C ASN A 44 -9.97 14.02 1.04
N PHE A 45 -9.78 13.05 0.16
CA PHE A 45 -8.56 12.93 -0.63
C PHE A 45 -8.33 14.13 -1.55
N ASP A 46 -9.38 14.81 -2.02
CA ASP A 46 -9.24 16.00 -2.86
C ASP A 46 -8.55 17.16 -2.13
N ARG A 47 -9.04 17.49 -0.92
CA ARG A 47 -8.39 18.52 -0.08
C ARG A 47 -7.00 18.08 0.35
N SER A 48 -6.83 16.80 0.66
CA SER A 48 -5.53 16.27 1.04
C SER A 48 -4.48 16.45 -0.07
N LEU A 49 -4.84 16.09 -1.31
CA LEU A 49 -3.97 16.29 -2.48
C LEU A 49 -3.70 17.77 -2.75
N GLU A 50 -4.68 18.66 -2.55
CA GLU A 50 -4.50 20.11 -2.71
C GLU A 50 -3.39 20.64 -1.78
N TYR A 51 -3.47 20.34 -0.48
CA TYR A 51 -2.48 20.81 0.49
C TYR A 51 -1.11 20.15 0.29
N ALA A 52 -1.07 18.86 -0.06
CA ALA A 52 0.19 18.17 -0.34
C ALA A 52 0.87 18.75 -1.60
N LYS A 53 0.12 19.02 -2.67
CA LYS A 53 0.64 19.69 -3.88
C LYS A 53 1.16 21.09 -3.56
N LEU A 54 0.43 21.86 -2.76
CA LEU A 54 0.87 23.20 -2.38
C LEU A 54 2.17 23.16 -1.57
N ALA A 55 2.29 22.23 -0.63
CA ALA A 55 3.52 22.01 0.13
C ALA A 55 4.71 21.66 -0.80
N MET A 56 4.49 20.80 -1.80
CA MET A 56 5.50 20.45 -2.80
C MET A 56 5.88 21.60 -3.75
N ILE A 57 4.95 22.50 -4.06
CA ILE A 57 5.25 23.70 -4.87
C ILE A 57 6.14 24.67 -4.09
N LEU A 58 5.87 24.82 -2.79
CA LEU A 58 6.61 25.75 -1.91
C LEU A 58 7.97 25.21 -1.53
N ASP A 59 8.08 23.90 -1.31
CA ASP A 59 9.33 23.20 -1.07
C ASP A 59 9.35 21.92 -1.91
N PRO A 60 9.90 22.01 -3.15
CA PRO A 60 10.05 20.86 -4.04
C PRO A 60 10.89 19.74 -3.45
N ASP A 61 11.76 20.04 -2.48
CA ASP A 61 12.64 19.10 -1.80
C ASP A 61 11.99 18.49 -0.54
N SER A 62 10.79 18.94 -0.16
CA SER A 62 10.07 18.46 1.01
C SER A 62 9.69 16.98 0.87
N ARG A 63 10.49 16.13 1.49
CA ARG A 63 10.25 14.69 1.61
C ARG A 63 8.86 14.38 2.14
N ASN A 64 8.45 15.04 3.22
CA ASN A 64 7.16 14.76 3.86
C ASN A 64 5.97 15.13 2.95
N ALA A 65 6.06 16.23 2.20
CA ALA A 65 5.01 16.61 1.25
C ALA A 65 4.85 15.58 0.13
N ARG A 66 5.97 15.05 -0.39
CA ARG A 66 5.96 14.01 -1.42
C ARG A 66 5.39 12.69 -0.92
N ILE A 67 5.75 12.27 0.30
CA ILE A 67 5.23 11.05 0.92
C ILE A 67 3.73 11.16 1.11
N VAL A 68 3.25 12.23 1.75
CA VAL A 68 1.82 12.41 1.99
C VAL A 68 1.05 12.47 0.67
N TYR A 69 1.56 13.18 -0.34
CA TYR A 69 0.94 13.19 -1.67
C TYR A 69 0.79 11.77 -2.25
N ALA A 70 1.86 10.96 -2.19
CA ALA A 70 1.85 9.60 -2.70
C ALA A 70 0.91 8.67 -1.92
N GLU A 71 0.93 8.74 -0.59
CA GLU A 71 0.05 7.97 0.28
C GLU A 71 -1.42 8.28 -0.02
N VAL A 72 -1.75 9.54 -0.25
CA VAL A 72 -3.11 9.97 -0.58
C VAL A 72 -3.53 9.47 -1.96
N LEU A 73 -2.64 9.50 -2.96
CA LEU A 73 -2.90 8.92 -4.27
C LEU A 73 -3.17 7.42 -4.20
N ILE A 74 -2.42 6.70 -3.35
CA ILE A 74 -2.60 5.27 -3.11
C ILE A 74 -3.93 5.01 -2.40
N GLN A 75 -4.18 5.67 -1.26
CA GLN A 75 -5.41 5.50 -0.46
C GLN A 75 -6.67 5.84 -1.25
N SER A 76 -6.60 6.85 -2.13
CA SER A 76 -7.73 7.28 -2.96
C SER A 76 -7.91 6.46 -4.25
N GLY A 77 -7.01 5.52 -4.54
CA GLY A 77 -7.02 4.75 -5.79
C GLY A 77 -6.75 5.57 -7.05
N ARG A 78 -6.26 6.80 -6.92
CA ARG A 78 -5.96 7.74 -8.04
C ARG A 78 -4.51 7.66 -8.50
N PHE A 79 -3.75 6.70 -8.00
CA PHE A 79 -2.36 6.52 -8.33
C PHE A 79 -2.17 6.19 -9.82
N ASN A 80 -1.46 7.06 -10.54
CA ASN A 80 -1.10 6.83 -11.93
C ASN A 80 0.37 6.35 -12.05
N PRO A 81 0.61 5.15 -12.60
CA PRO A 81 1.95 4.61 -12.82
C PRO A 81 2.90 5.52 -13.61
N THR A 82 2.36 6.33 -14.53
CA THR A 82 3.14 7.06 -15.52
C THR A 82 3.64 8.42 -15.07
N GLU A 83 3.23 8.91 -13.89
CA GLU A 83 3.60 10.25 -13.41
C GLU A 83 5.02 10.35 -12.81
N GLY A 84 5.86 9.33 -12.94
CA GLY A 84 7.28 9.38 -12.53
C GLY A 84 7.54 9.47 -11.01
N TYR A 85 6.50 9.67 -10.18
CA TYR A 85 6.64 9.85 -8.73
C TYR A 85 7.36 8.71 -8.01
N LEU A 86 7.27 7.46 -8.51
CA LEU A 86 8.02 6.35 -7.89
C LEU A 86 9.53 6.50 -8.01
N GLU A 87 10.08 7.17 -9.04
CA GLU A 87 11.53 7.38 -9.15
C GLU A 87 12.04 8.33 -8.04
N ILE A 88 11.19 9.23 -7.55
CA ILE A 88 11.51 10.15 -6.45
C ILE A 88 11.31 9.45 -5.09
N LEU A 89 10.43 8.46 -5.03
CA LEU A 89 9.98 7.80 -3.79
C LEU A 89 10.67 6.46 -3.50
N ASP A 90 11.45 5.90 -4.44
CA ASP A 90 12.12 4.59 -4.34
C ASP A 90 13.08 4.47 -3.14
N LYS A 91 13.55 5.60 -2.60
CA LYS A 91 14.36 5.66 -1.37
C LYS A 91 13.60 6.11 -0.12
N GLU A 92 12.35 6.55 -0.25
CA GLU A 92 11.67 7.31 0.80
C GLU A 92 10.35 6.68 1.31
N LEU A 93 9.71 5.81 0.53
CA LEU A 93 8.55 5.03 0.96
C LEU A 93 8.97 3.85 1.86
N SER A 94 8.08 3.45 2.77
CA SER A 94 8.25 2.16 3.43
C SER A 94 8.23 1.04 2.37
N PRO A 95 9.00 -0.05 2.54
CA PRO A 95 8.96 -1.16 1.59
C PRO A 95 7.54 -1.74 1.40
N CYS A 96 6.69 -1.63 2.42
CA CYS A 96 5.29 -2.04 2.36
C CYS A 96 4.50 -1.19 1.34
N ASN A 97 4.60 0.14 1.43
CA ASN A 97 3.90 1.04 0.51
C ASN A 97 4.45 0.94 -0.93
N LEU A 98 5.77 0.81 -1.06
CA LEU A 98 6.43 0.65 -2.35
C LEU A 98 5.99 -0.66 -3.04
N GLY A 99 5.95 -1.77 -2.30
CA GLY A 99 5.46 -3.04 -2.82
C GLY A 99 4.01 -2.99 -3.32
N TRP A 100 3.11 -2.33 -2.56
CA TRP A 100 1.71 -2.19 -2.97
C TRP A 100 1.57 -1.32 -4.23
N ALA A 101 2.36 -0.24 -4.31
CA ALA A 101 2.40 0.58 -5.51
C ALA A 101 2.81 -0.22 -6.76
N PHE A 102 3.77 -1.14 -6.65
CA PHE A 102 4.14 -2.02 -7.76
C PHE A 102 3.02 -3.00 -8.16
N LEU A 103 2.27 -3.54 -7.20
CA LEU A 103 1.13 -4.42 -7.49
C LEU A 103 0.00 -3.70 -8.23
N GLU A 104 -0.31 -2.46 -7.86
CA GLU A 104 -1.31 -1.63 -8.56
C GLU A 104 -0.88 -1.34 -10.01
N ARG A 105 0.44 -1.21 -10.26
CA ARG A 105 1.01 -1.09 -11.61
C ARG A 105 0.99 -2.38 -12.42
N ARG A 106 0.46 -3.47 -11.85
CA ARG A 106 0.58 -4.84 -12.39
C ARG A 106 2.03 -5.23 -12.66
N ASP A 107 2.94 -4.75 -11.83
CA ASP A 107 4.33 -5.18 -11.80
C ASP A 107 4.57 -6.08 -10.58
N PRO A 108 4.12 -7.35 -10.64
CA PRO A 108 4.30 -8.26 -9.53
C PRO A 108 5.77 -8.62 -9.29
N ALA A 109 6.63 -8.50 -10.30
CA ALA A 109 8.05 -8.82 -10.16
C ALA A 109 8.76 -7.82 -9.24
N SER A 110 8.52 -6.52 -9.45
CA SER A 110 9.09 -5.49 -8.58
C SER A 110 8.49 -5.55 -7.16
N ALA A 111 7.21 -5.85 -7.02
CA ALA A 111 6.58 -6.03 -5.70
C ALA A 111 7.19 -7.19 -4.90
N ILE A 112 7.45 -8.32 -5.56
CA ILE A 112 8.12 -9.48 -4.95
C ILE A 112 9.53 -9.10 -4.52
N ARG A 113 10.31 -8.46 -5.40
CA ARG A 113 11.69 -8.04 -5.11
C ARG A 113 11.77 -7.15 -3.87
N VAL A 114 10.88 -6.15 -3.77
CA VAL A 114 10.83 -5.25 -2.61
C VAL A 114 10.53 -6.01 -1.32
N ALA A 115 9.59 -6.96 -1.36
CA ALA A 115 9.30 -7.79 -0.20
C ALA A 115 10.49 -8.68 0.19
N GLU A 116 11.17 -9.29 -0.77
CA GLU A 116 12.36 -10.12 -0.55
C GLU A 116 13.52 -9.31 0.06
N GLU A 117 13.83 -8.14 -0.50
CA GLU A 117 14.86 -7.24 0.00
C GLU A 117 14.54 -6.75 1.43
N ALA A 118 13.29 -6.37 1.69
CA ALA A 118 12.86 -5.91 3.00
C ALA A 118 13.00 -7.02 4.07
N ILE A 119 12.58 -8.25 3.75
CA ILE A 119 12.73 -9.41 4.63
C ILE A 119 14.21 -9.74 4.89
N ALA A 120 15.06 -9.62 3.86
CA ALA A 120 16.49 -9.93 3.97
C ALA A 120 17.28 -8.88 4.76
N SER A 121 16.83 -7.64 4.79
CA SER A 121 17.53 -6.51 5.44
C SER A 121 17.41 -6.42 6.98
N GLU A 122 16.97 -7.48 7.66
CA GLU A 122 16.78 -7.57 9.13
C GLU A 122 15.83 -6.53 9.76
N LEU A 123 15.04 -5.80 8.96
CA LEU A 123 13.80 -5.21 9.45
C LEU A 123 12.92 -6.37 9.97
N GLN A 124 12.39 -6.28 11.20
CA GLN A 124 11.47 -7.31 11.71
C GLN A 124 10.41 -7.60 10.62
N PRO A 125 10.37 -8.84 10.07
CA PRO A 125 9.54 -9.13 8.92
C PRO A 125 8.07 -8.90 9.27
N THR A 126 7.52 -7.77 8.83
CA THR A 126 6.11 -7.46 9.07
C THR A 126 5.22 -8.39 8.25
N ALA A 127 4.00 -8.66 8.75
CA ALA A 127 3.00 -9.40 8.00
C ALA A 127 2.72 -8.77 6.61
N CYS A 128 2.90 -7.44 6.47
CA CYS A 128 2.76 -6.77 5.18
C CYS A 128 3.69 -7.35 4.10
N PHE A 129 4.97 -7.60 4.40
CA PHE A 129 5.93 -8.05 3.38
C PHE A 129 5.57 -9.44 2.84
N TYR A 130 5.10 -10.33 3.70
CA TYR A 130 4.63 -11.65 3.29
C TYR A 130 3.32 -11.58 2.49
N CYS A 131 2.40 -10.67 2.84
CA CYS A 131 1.18 -10.42 2.07
C CYS A 131 1.50 -9.88 0.67
N LEU A 132 2.44 -8.94 0.57
CA LEU A 132 2.94 -8.39 -0.69
C LEU A 132 3.55 -9.46 -1.59
N TRP A 133 4.46 -10.26 -1.02
CA TRP A 133 5.09 -11.36 -1.75
C TRP A 133 4.05 -12.35 -2.25
N SER A 134 3.14 -12.78 -1.36
CA SER A 134 2.03 -13.66 -1.71
C SER A 134 1.19 -13.08 -2.85
N LYS A 135 0.90 -11.79 -2.82
CA LYS A 135 0.05 -11.15 -3.83
C LYS A 135 0.72 -11.05 -5.19
N GLY A 136 2.01 -10.73 -5.21
CA GLY A 136 2.79 -10.72 -6.45
C GLY A 136 2.82 -12.11 -7.10
N LEU A 137 3.07 -13.16 -6.32
CA LEU A 137 3.05 -14.55 -6.79
C LEU A 137 1.67 -14.97 -7.30
N GLU A 138 0.59 -14.59 -6.61
CA GLU A 138 -0.79 -14.84 -7.08
C GLU A 138 -1.03 -14.21 -8.46
N LEU A 139 -0.57 -12.98 -8.69
CA LEU A 139 -0.73 -12.30 -9.98
C LEU A 139 0.09 -12.96 -11.11
N GLN A 140 1.31 -13.39 -10.83
CA GLN A 140 2.12 -14.14 -11.80
C GLN A 140 1.48 -15.49 -12.11
N ALA A 141 1.01 -16.22 -11.10
CA ALA A 141 0.31 -17.49 -11.26
C ALA A 141 -0.93 -17.33 -12.17
N ASN A 142 -1.75 -16.31 -11.93
CA ASN A 142 -2.91 -15.99 -12.77
C ASN A 142 -2.52 -15.83 -14.25
N ASP A 143 -1.37 -15.24 -14.55
CA ASP A 143 -0.92 -15.07 -15.91
C ASP A 143 -0.56 -16.40 -16.59
N PHE A 144 0.17 -17.28 -15.90
CA PHE A 144 0.45 -18.64 -16.36
C PHE A 144 -0.84 -19.45 -16.58
N ILE A 145 -1.78 -19.41 -15.64
CA ILE A 145 -3.07 -20.10 -15.77
C ILE A 145 -3.85 -19.60 -17.00
N ARG A 146 -3.88 -18.29 -17.24
CA ARG A 146 -4.50 -17.72 -18.46
C ARG A 146 -3.85 -18.23 -19.74
N ARG A 147 -2.52 -18.38 -19.73
CA ARG A 147 -1.74 -18.97 -20.83
C ARG A 147 -1.80 -20.49 -20.88
N LYS A 148 -2.60 -21.13 -20.01
CA LYS A 148 -2.79 -22.59 -19.93
C LYS A 148 -1.53 -23.35 -19.49
N GLN A 149 -0.57 -22.66 -18.88
CA GLN A 149 0.63 -23.22 -18.28
C GLN A 149 0.34 -23.59 -16.82
N PHE A 150 -0.40 -24.69 -16.64
CA PHE A 150 -0.97 -25.02 -15.32
C PHE A 150 0.09 -25.45 -14.30
N SER A 151 1.13 -26.18 -14.71
CA SER A 151 2.22 -26.59 -13.83
C SER A 151 2.90 -25.40 -13.15
N GLU A 152 3.31 -24.41 -13.95
CA GLU A 152 4.00 -23.21 -13.50
C GLU A 152 3.05 -22.33 -12.66
N GLY A 153 1.80 -22.17 -13.11
CA GLY A 153 0.80 -21.40 -12.36
C GLY A 153 0.46 -22.02 -11.00
N LEU A 154 0.32 -23.35 -10.93
CA LEU A 154 0.03 -24.05 -9.68
C LEU A 154 1.21 -23.98 -8.71
N ALA A 155 2.44 -24.17 -9.17
CA ALA A 155 3.63 -24.03 -8.34
C ALA A 155 3.73 -22.62 -7.72
N LEU A 156 3.42 -21.58 -8.50
CA LEU A 156 3.39 -20.20 -7.99
C LEU A 156 2.26 -19.96 -7.00
N TYR A 157 1.06 -20.53 -7.20
CA TYR A 157 0.00 -20.45 -6.20
C TYR A 157 0.36 -21.16 -4.89
N GLU A 158 0.98 -22.34 -4.96
CA GLU A 158 1.43 -23.05 -3.76
C GLU A 158 2.44 -22.21 -2.96
N LEU A 159 3.41 -21.61 -3.66
CA LEU A 159 4.35 -20.68 -3.04
C LEU A 159 3.64 -19.45 -2.46
N ALA A 160 2.69 -18.87 -3.20
CA ALA A 160 1.89 -17.73 -2.72
C ALA A 160 1.12 -18.06 -1.43
N ALA A 161 0.52 -19.25 -1.35
CA ALA A 161 -0.20 -19.71 -0.16
C ALA A 161 0.76 -19.89 1.05
N GLN A 162 1.96 -20.41 0.82
CA GLN A 162 2.99 -20.51 1.87
C GLN A 162 3.36 -19.12 2.41
N LYS A 163 3.56 -18.13 1.55
CA LYS A 163 3.87 -16.75 1.99
C LYS A 163 2.71 -16.12 2.76
N ALA A 164 1.47 -16.29 2.32
CA ALA A 164 0.31 -15.79 3.07
C ALA A 164 0.24 -16.40 4.48
N LYS A 165 0.51 -17.71 4.63
CA LYS A 165 0.56 -18.39 5.93
C LYS A 165 1.69 -17.89 6.83
N LEU A 166 2.85 -17.55 6.27
CA LEU A 166 3.93 -16.92 7.03
C LEU A 166 3.52 -15.54 7.57
N ALA A 167 2.73 -14.77 6.82
CA ALA A 167 2.15 -13.51 7.29
C ALA A 167 1.29 -13.74 8.54
N VAL A 168 0.40 -14.75 8.50
CA VAL A 168 -0.45 -15.11 9.65
C VAL A 168 0.38 -15.53 10.86
N ALA A 169 1.45 -16.30 10.65
CA ALA A 169 2.33 -16.78 11.72
C ALA A 169 3.12 -15.67 12.44
N GLN A 170 3.23 -14.46 11.86
CA GLN A 170 3.82 -13.31 12.56
C GLN A 170 2.93 -12.77 13.69
N ARG A 171 1.68 -13.26 13.82
CA ARG A 171 0.69 -12.83 14.82
C ARG A 171 1.15 -13.04 16.26
N ASP A 172 2.01 -14.01 16.51
CA ASP A 172 2.43 -14.40 17.86
C ASP A 172 3.61 -13.56 18.39
N LEU A 173 4.09 -12.57 17.62
CA LEU A 173 5.28 -11.77 17.97
C LEU A 173 4.95 -10.37 18.49
N VAL A 174 3.68 -9.95 18.49
CA VAL A 174 3.24 -8.61 18.95
C VAL A 174 2.00 -8.78 19.84
N GLU A 175 2.09 -8.38 21.11
CA GLU A 175 1.08 -8.64 22.15
C GLU A 175 -0.20 -7.79 22.03
N ASP A 176 -0.19 -6.71 21.27
CA ASP A 176 -1.32 -5.77 21.14
C ASP A 176 -1.93 -5.77 19.73
N GLU A 177 -3.26 -5.94 19.69
CA GLU A 177 -4.21 -5.73 18.60
C GLU A 177 -3.82 -6.23 17.19
N LEU A 178 -4.54 -7.27 16.73
CA LEU A 178 -4.64 -7.74 15.35
C LEU A 178 -4.23 -6.69 14.29
N GLU A 179 -2.98 -6.76 13.79
CA GLU A 179 -2.60 -5.95 12.62
C GLU A 179 -3.51 -6.35 11.44
N ASP A 180 -4.06 -5.34 10.74
CA ASP A 180 -4.91 -5.51 9.55
C ASP A 180 -4.30 -6.47 8.51
N TRP A 181 -2.97 -6.57 8.48
CA TRP A 181 -2.20 -7.43 7.59
C TRP A 181 -2.27 -8.92 7.90
N ASN A 182 -2.40 -9.33 9.17
CA ASN A 182 -2.56 -10.75 9.51
C ASN A 182 -3.94 -11.25 9.07
N ILE A 183 -4.98 -10.45 9.31
CA ILE A 183 -6.35 -10.72 8.83
C ILE A 183 -6.37 -10.74 7.29
N TYR A 184 -5.66 -9.82 6.64
CA TYR A 184 -5.49 -9.82 5.20
C TYR A 184 -4.82 -11.13 4.72
N GLY A 185 -3.73 -11.55 5.37
CA GLY A 185 -3.01 -12.78 5.08
C GLY A 185 -3.87 -14.03 5.21
N GLU A 186 -4.72 -14.13 6.24
CA GLU A 186 -5.67 -15.24 6.42
C GLU A 186 -6.67 -15.32 5.25
N LYS A 187 -7.28 -14.18 4.90
CA LYS A 187 -8.21 -14.08 3.75
C LYS A 187 -7.51 -14.42 2.44
N GLN A 188 -6.28 -13.97 2.27
CA GLN A 188 -5.48 -14.22 1.08
C GLN A 188 -5.10 -15.70 0.94
N ALA A 189 -4.65 -16.35 2.03
CA ALA A 189 -4.32 -17.78 2.03
C ALA A 189 -5.53 -18.62 1.60
N THR A 190 -6.70 -18.34 2.19
CA THR A 190 -7.96 -19.04 1.88
C THR A 190 -8.35 -18.86 0.42
N ARG A 191 -8.23 -17.64 -0.10
CA ARG A 191 -8.51 -17.34 -1.51
C ARG A 191 -7.57 -18.10 -2.45
N ILE A 192 -6.28 -18.18 -2.14
CA ILE A 192 -5.30 -18.86 -2.99
C ILE A 192 -5.56 -20.37 -3.02
N GLU A 193 -5.93 -20.98 -1.90
CA GLU A 193 -6.32 -22.41 -1.86
C GLU A 193 -7.49 -22.71 -2.80
N GLN A 194 -8.51 -21.85 -2.83
CA GLN A 194 -9.62 -21.96 -3.78
C GLN A 194 -9.17 -21.80 -5.24
N LEU A 195 -8.18 -20.93 -5.51
CA LEU A 195 -7.62 -20.77 -6.85
C LEU A 195 -6.84 -22.01 -7.30
N ILE A 196 -6.12 -22.66 -6.39
CA ILE A 196 -5.42 -23.94 -6.64
C ILE A 196 -6.43 -25.02 -7.04
N GLU A 197 -7.47 -25.22 -6.23
CA GLU A 197 -8.52 -26.23 -6.50
C GLU A 197 -9.18 -26.02 -7.87
N ARG A 198 -9.56 -24.78 -8.17
CA ARG A 198 -10.14 -24.41 -9.47
C ARG A 198 -9.17 -24.67 -10.63
N SER A 199 -7.89 -24.33 -10.45
CA SER A 199 -6.87 -24.51 -11.48
C SER A 199 -6.57 -25.98 -11.74
N LEU A 200 -6.56 -26.84 -10.70
CA LEU A 200 -6.46 -28.29 -10.82
C LEU A 200 -7.67 -28.90 -11.53
N ALA A 201 -8.87 -28.41 -11.26
CA ALA A 201 -10.07 -28.87 -11.97
C ALA A 201 -10.04 -28.48 -13.46
N LEU A 202 -9.46 -27.31 -13.78
CA LEU A 202 -9.30 -26.84 -15.16
C LEU A 202 -8.21 -27.61 -15.93
N SER A 203 -7.12 -28.01 -15.27
CA SER A 203 -6.06 -28.78 -15.92
C SER A 203 -6.57 -30.17 -16.33
N LYS A 204 -7.29 -30.86 -15.44
CA LYS A 204 -7.87 -32.20 -15.68
C LYS A 204 -8.92 -32.26 -16.79
N LYS A 205 -9.55 -31.13 -17.15
CA LYS A 205 -10.55 -31.07 -18.23
C LYS A 205 -9.93 -31.00 -19.64
N LYS A 206 -8.60 -30.92 -19.74
CA LYS A 206 -7.87 -30.85 -21.00
C LYS A 206 -7.11 -32.12 -21.37
N ASP A 207 -7.03 -33.06 -20.45
CA ASP A 207 -6.60 -34.44 -20.69
C ASP A 207 -7.81 -35.27 -21.15
#